data_AF-A0A177MGD8-F1
#
_entry.id   AF-A0A177MGD8-F1
#
_cell.length_a   1.000
_cell.length_b   1.000
_cell.length_c   1.000
_cell.angle_alpha   90.00
_cell.angle_beta   90.00
_cell.angle_gamma   90.00
#
_symmetry.space_group_name_H-M   'P 1'
#
loop_
_entity.id
_entity.type
_entity.pdbx_description
1 polymer ?
#
loop_
_entity_poly.entity_id
_entity_poly.type
_entity_poly.pdbx_seq_one_letter_code
_entity_poly.pdbx_strand_id
1 'polypeptide(L)' 'METSSNQITQLSNTRTLFVETLSQQFIALTGCGVYVYLNPVDINGLFNQYLSDTLSINTFARQCVKNVLE' A
#
# COMPACT_ATOMS: atom_id res chain seq x y z
N MET A 1 -9.43 -13.18 26.15
CA MET A 1 -9.70 -11.98 25.31
C MET A 1 -8.42 -11.73 24.49
N GLU A 2 -8.14 -12.58 23.51
CA GLU A 2 -6.83 -12.61 22.78
C GLU A 2 -6.98 -12.39 21.27
N THR A 3 -8.22 -12.36 20.77
CA THR A 3 -8.53 -12.27 19.34
C THR A 3 -8.23 -10.90 18.74
N SER A 4 -8.35 -9.81 19.51
CA SER A 4 -8.13 -8.45 18.98
C SER A 4 -6.66 -8.11 18.75
N SER A 5 -5.76 -8.56 19.62
CA SER A 5 -4.33 -8.19 19.54
C SER A 5 -3.67 -8.76 18.28
N ASN A 6 -3.91 -10.05 18.01
CA ASN A 6 -3.33 -10.73 16.85
C ASN A 6 -3.84 -10.13 15.52
N GLN A 7 -5.13 -9.80 15.45
CA GLN A 7 -5.72 -9.15 14.26
C GLN A 7 -5.13 -7.76 14.02
N ILE A 8 -4.91 -6.97 15.08
CA ILE A 8 -4.28 -5.65 14.98
C ILE A 8 -2.84 -5.78 14.48
N THR A 9 -2.08 -6.76 14.99
CA THR A 9 -0.70 -7.03 14.54
C THR A 9 -0.68 -7.47 13.07
N GLN A 10 -1.57 -8.36 12.66
CA GLN A 10 -1.66 -8.80 11.27
C GLN A 10 -1.99 -7.62 10.34
N LEU A 11 -2.99 -6.79 10.68
CA LEU A 11 -3.35 -5.63 9.89
C LEU A 11 -2.20 -4.61 9.79
N SER A 12 -1.48 -4.40 10.89
CA SER A 12 -0.31 -3.52 10.93
C SER A 12 0.82 -4.04 10.03
N ASN A 13 1.09 -5.34 10.07
CA ASN A 13 2.09 -5.97 9.21
C ASN A 13 1.69 -5.89 7.73
N THR A 14 0.41 -6.16 7.41
CA THR A 14 -0.12 -6.02 6.04
C THR A 14 -0.01 -4.58 5.55
N ARG A 15 -0.24 -3.59 6.41
CA ARG A 15 -0.08 -2.17 6.08
C ARG A 15 1.39 -1.82 5.79
N THR A 16 2.32 -2.27 6.62
CA THR A 16 3.75 -2.06 6.39
C THR A 16 4.17 -2.65 5.04
N LEU A 17 3.81 -3.90 4.78
CA LEU A 17 4.13 -4.58 3.52
C LEU A 17 3.52 -3.86 2.31
N PHE A 18 2.30 -3.34 2.46
CA PHE A 18 1.63 -2.55 1.42
C PHE A 18 2.40 -1.29 1.07
N VAL A 19 2.74 -0.48 2.07
CA VAL A 19 3.47 0.77 1.87
C VAL A 19 4.86 0.50 1.27
N GLU A 20 5.56 -0.53 1.76
CA GLU A 20 6.85 -0.94 1.22
C GLU A 20 6.75 -1.36 -0.25
N THR A 21 5.80 -2.24 -0.57
CA THR A 21 5.58 -2.71 -1.94
C THR A 21 5.24 -1.55 -2.87
N LEU A 22 4.33 -0.66 -2.46
CA LEU A 22 3.96 0.52 -3.23
C LEU A 22 5.16 1.43 -3.46
N SER A 23 5.94 1.72 -2.41
CA SER A 23 7.15 2.53 -2.51
C SER A 23 8.18 1.91 -3.47
N GLN A 24 8.38 0.59 -3.44
CA GLN A 24 9.28 -0.09 -4.37
C GLN A 24 8.82 0.03 -5.83
N GLN A 25 7.52 -0.04 -6.09
CA GLN A 25 6.99 0.18 -7.45
C GLN A 25 7.21 1.62 -7.93
N PHE A 26 7.03 2.62 -7.06
CA PHE A 26 7.34 4.02 -7.38
C PHE A 26 8.84 4.21 -7.65
N ILE A 27 9.72 3.65 -6.80
CA ILE A 27 11.18 3.75 -6.97
C ILE A 27 11.60 3.10 -8.29
N ALA A 28 11.05 1.92 -8.62
CA ALA A 28 11.40 1.22 -9.85
C ALA A 28 11.05 2.01 -11.13
N LEU A 29 9.98 2.81 -11.10
CA LEU A 29 9.51 3.57 -12.26
C LEU A 29 10.04 5.01 -12.31
N THR A 30 10.30 5.61 -11.15
CA THR A 30 10.58 7.05 -11.05
C THR A 30 11.93 7.38 -10.43
N GLY A 31 12.56 6.43 -9.74
CA GLY A 31 13.73 6.67 -8.87
C GLY A 31 13.39 7.29 -7.52
N CYS A 32 12.12 7.60 -7.24
CA CYS A 32 11.67 8.27 -6.02
C CYS A 32 10.68 7.39 -5.24
N GLY A 33 10.68 7.53 -3.91
CA GLY A 33 9.73 6.84 -3.03
C GLY A 33 8.31 7.37 -3.14
N VAL A 34 7.33 6.57 -2.69
CA VAL A 34 5.88 6.90 -2.79
C VAL A 34 5.51 8.26 -2.19
N TYR A 35 6.16 8.66 -1.09
CA TYR A 35 5.85 9.91 -0.38
C TYR A 35 6.24 11.20 -1.13
N VAL A 36 6.95 11.09 -2.26
CA VAL A 36 7.16 12.22 -3.17
C VAL A 36 5.88 12.56 -3.94
N TYR A 37 5.04 11.56 -4.19
CA TYR A 37 3.84 11.68 -5.03
C TYR A 37 2.54 11.67 -4.23
N LEU A 38 2.51 10.91 -3.14
CA LEU A 38 1.30 10.70 -2.33
C LEU A 38 1.53 11.08 -0.89
N ASN A 39 0.58 11.79 -0.30
CA ASN A 39 0.64 12.09 1.13
C ASN A 39 0.14 10.88 1.96
N PRO A 40 0.35 10.86 3.28
CA PRO A 40 -0.07 9.74 4.13
C PRO A 40 -1.59 9.46 4.11
N VAL A 41 -2.42 10.47 3.85
CA VAL A 41 -3.89 10.32 3.76
C VAL A 41 -4.25 9.54 2.48
N ASP A 42 -3.63 9.89 1.35
CA ASP A 42 -3.85 9.19 0.08
C ASP A 42 -3.43 7.73 0.17
N ILE A 43 -2.26 7.46 0.78
CA ILE A 43 -1.76 6.10 0.99
C ILE A 43 -2.70 5.29 1.89
N ASN A 44 -3.26 5.91 2.93
CA ASN A 44 -4.26 5.25 3.77
C ASN A 44 -5.54 4.94 2.99
N GLY A 45 -5.96 5.84 2.10
CA GLY A 45 -7.07 5.61 1.18
C GLY A 45 -6.84 4.41 0.26
N LEU A 46 -5.68 4.34 -0.38
CA LEU A 46 -5.30 3.22 -1.24
C LEU A 46 -5.21 1.91 -0.46
N PHE A 47 -4.72 1.94 0.78
CA PHE A 47 -4.68 0.75 1.63
C PHE A 47 -6.08 0.22 1.94
N ASN A 48 -7.03 1.11 2.26
CA ASN A 48 -8.43 0.70 2.50
C ASN A 48 -9.09 0.11 1.25
N GLN A 49 -8.77 0.65 0.07
CA GLN A 49 -9.21 0.09 -1.20
C GLN A 49 -8.63 -1.32 -1.41
N TYR A 50 -7.32 -1.49 -1.18
CA TYR A 50 -6.67 -2.79 -1.26
C TYR A 50 -7.30 -3.84 -0.33
N LEU A 51 -7.64 -3.47 0.91
CA LEU A 51 -8.30 -4.38 1.86
C LEU A 51 -9.68 -4.87 1.37
N SER A 52 -10.32 -4.11 0.48
CA SER A 52 -11.62 -4.46 -0.12
C SER A 52 -11.48 -5.17 -1.47
N ASP A 53 -10.25 -5.31 -1.98
CA ASP A 53 -9.95 -5.89 -3.27
C ASP A 53 -9.59 -7.38 -3.16
N THR A 54 -9.64 -8.09 -4.29
CA THR A 54 -9.21 -9.50 -4.42
C THR A 54 -7.81 -9.64 -5.02
N LEU A 55 -7.23 -8.52 -5.49
CA LEU A 55 -5.91 -8.49 -6.11
C LEU A 55 -4.77 -8.74 -5.10
N SER A 56 -3.69 -9.31 -5.61
CA SER A 56 -2.44 -9.37 -4.85
C SER A 56 -1.88 -7.97 -4.62
N ILE A 57 -1.15 -7.78 -3.52
CA ILE A 57 -0.50 -6.51 -3.16
C ILE A 57 0.37 -5.93 -4.30
N ASN A 58 1.08 -6.79 -5.02
CA ASN A 58 1.94 -6.38 -6.14
C ASN A 58 1.12 -5.89 -7.35
N THR A 59 0.04 -6.60 -7.67
CA THR A 59 -0.84 -6.23 -8.79
C THR A 59 -1.53 -4.91 -8.50
N PHE A 60 -2.09 -4.77 -7.30
CA PHE A 60 -2.74 -3.54 -6.85
C PHE A 60 -1.77 -2.37 -6.82
N ALA A 61 -0.60 -2.52 -6.19
CA ALA A 61 0.41 -1.47 -6.12
C ALA A 61 0.86 -0.99 -7.52
N ARG A 62 1.06 -1.93 -8.46
CA ARG A 62 1.40 -1.58 -9.84
C ARG A 62 0.30 -0.75 -10.52
N GLN A 63 -0.98 -1.04 -10.27
CA GLN A 63 -2.09 -0.24 -10.79
C GLN A 63 -2.11 1.16 -10.17
N CYS A 64 -1.88 1.29 -8.86
CA CYS A 64 -1.78 2.59 -8.21
C CYS A 64 -0.69 3.46 -8.83
N VAL A 65 0.52 2.92 -9.05
CA VAL A 65 1.62 3.72 -9.62
C VAL A 65 1.29 4.19 -11.03
N LYS A 66 0.65 3.36 -11.86
CA LYS A 66 0.18 3.77 -13.18
C LYS A 66 -0.82 4.92 -13.10
N ASN A 67 -1.88 4.76 -12.30
CA ASN A 67 -2.93 5.76 -12.16
C ASN A 67 -2.44 7.12 -11.60
N VAL A 68 -1.32 7.14 -10.87
CA VAL A 68 -0.75 8.38 -10.31
C VAL A 68 0.21 9.07 -11.28
N LEU A 69 0.84 8.33 -12.19
CA LEU A 69 1.83 8.85 -13.14
C LEU A 69 1.23 9.18 -14.52
N GLU A 70 0.04 8.67 -14.83
CA GLU A 70 -0.77 9.01 -16.01
C GLU A 70 -1.60 10.28 -15.79
#